data_AF-N8UKB0-F1
#
_entry.id   AF-N8UKB0-F1
#
_cell.length_a   1.000
_cell.length_b   1.000
_cell.length_c   1.000
_cell.angle_alpha   90.00
_cell.angle_beta   90.00
_cell.angle_gamma   90.00
#
_symmetry.space_group_name_H-M   'P 1'
#
loop_
_entity.id
_entity.type
_entity.pdbx_description
1 polymer ?
#
loop_
_entity_poly.entity_id
_entity_poly.type
_entity_poly.pdbx_seq_one_letter_code
_entity_poly.pdbx_strand_id
1 'polypeptide(L)'
;MKKLYVQKIIFYILALCYAFFLSILPNDIFRDRSGYVIYAEEANLYLINAYNEGVISFLFSEPIFLIISHVIGLIIGDNLVPIFFVFVSGFIYFYSVLKESSDALSRLLVCVLIFSSPSFIHLQNVVLRQGFATAILLLVCISTSDRKKWLVTCFVLGFIHNSFFLIGFLIFFDYILSIFNIKDIFKYFIFLVSFFTFGLFSNFLFSSIEFKQSNFIENSDMSVSGFAFALWLGVLFLIIFRIKKYNIKYDVDTIAIVGLIFYLSMYFLSPIGGRVILSFLPFIFLSIVKNLDRITLLFILLFLFVNLTIFRSVISANSLNSPLLSFF
;
A
#
# COMPACT_ATOMS: atom_id res chain seq x y z
N MET A 1 5.73 25.28 -23.56
CA MET A 1 4.67 24.25 -23.77
C MET A 1 5.21 22.93 -24.35
N LYS A 2 5.85 22.90 -25.53
CA LYS A 2 6.36 21.66 -26.17
C LYS A 2 7.19 20.73 -25.26
N LYS A 3 8.12 21.28 -24.46
CA LYS A 3 8.97 20.52 -23.51
C LYS A 3 8.18 19.77 -22.43
N LEU A 4 7.08 20.37 -21.93
CA LEU A 4 6.22 19.75 -20.92
C LEU A 4 5.41 18.58 -21.51
N TYR A 5 4.94 18.70 -22.76
CA TYR A 5 4.25 17.61 -23.45
C TYR A 5 5.19 16.43 -23.72
N VAL A 6 6.40 16.69 -24.23
CA VAL A 6 7.40 15.64 -24.46
C VAL A 6 7.73 14.91 -23.16
N GLN A 7 7.91 15.62 -22.05
CA GLN A 7 8.19 15.01 -20.75
C GLN A 7 7.04 14.11 -20.27
N LYS A 8 5.78 14.55 -20.41
CA LYS A 8 4.61 13.74 -20.05
C LYS A 8 4.52 12.46 -20.89
N ILE A 9 4.80 12.55 -22.20
CA ILE A 9 4.83 11.39 -23.09
C ILE A 9 5.92 10.40 -22.64
N ILE A 10 7.13 10.89 -22.33
CA ILE A 10 8.22 10.05 -21.82
C ILE A 10 7.78 9.35 -20.52
N PHE A 11 7.14 10.06 -19.58
CA PHE A 11 6.66 9.45 -18.34
C PHE A 11 5.60 8.38 -18.57
N TYR A 12 4.70 8.62 -19.52
CA TYR A 12 3.69 7.65 -19.91
C TYR A 12 4.32 6.38 -20.52
N ILE A 13 5.27 6.54 -21.44
CA ILE A 13 5.98 5.43 -22.07
C ILE A 13 6.76 4.63 -21.01
N LEU A 14 7.50 5.29 -20.13
CA LEU A 14 8.26 4.61 -19.09
C LEU A 14 7.34 3.86 -18.11
N ALA A 15 6.19 4.43 -17.74
CA ALA A 15 5.19 3.76 -16.92
C ALA A 15 4.53 2.57 -17.62
N LEU A 16 4.28 2.67 -18.93
CA LEU A 16 3.81 1.53 -19.73
C LEU A 16 4.86 0.41 -19.78
N CYS A 17 6.12 0.74 -20.04
CA CYS A 17 7.20 -0.25 -20.06
C CYS A 17 7.33 -0.95 -18.70
N TYR A 18 7.26 -0.20 -17.60
CA TYR A 18 7.29 -0.74 -16.24
C TYR A 18 6.11 -1.68 -15.96
N ALA A 19 4.88 -1.22 -16.25
CA ALA A 19 3.67 -2.00 -16.05
C ALA A 19 3.69 -3.29 -16.88
N PHE A 20 4.13 -3.19 -18.14
CA PHE A 20 4.24 -4.33 -19.04
C PHE A 20 5.27 -5.35 -18.53
N PHE A 21 6.46 -4.88 -18.12
CA PHE A 21 7.50 -5.71 -17.53
C PHE A 21 6.98 -6.52 -16.34
N LEU A 22 6.28 -5.89 -15.39
CA LEU A 22 5.69 -6.60 -14.25
C LEU A 22 4.59 -7.59 -14.67
N SER A 23 3.76 -7.21 -15.64
CA SER A 23 2.61 -8.00 -16.07
C SER A 23 3.01 -9.28 -16.81
N ILE A 24 4.18 -9.31 -17.47
CA ILE A 24 4.68 -10.52 -18.16
C ILE A 24 5.15 -11.59 -17.17
N LEU A 25 5.43 -11.23 -15.91
CA LEU A 25 5.93 -12.19 -14.94
C LEU A 25 4.87 -13.30 -14.69
N PRO A 26 5.27 -14.59 -14.79
CA PRO A 26 4.35 -15.72 -14.67
C PRO A 26 3.52 -15.74 -13.38
N ASN A 27 2.26 -16.18 -13.49
CA ASN A 27 1.33 -16.20 -12.35
C ASN A 27 1.73 -17.21 -11.26
N ASP A 28 2.30 -18.34 -11.65
CA ASP A 28 2.74 -19.44 -10.79
C ASP A 28 3.91 -19.08 -9.87
N ILE A 29 4.66 -18.02 -10.20
CA ILE A 29 5.79 -17.56 -9.39
C ILE A 29 5.31 -16.88 -8.10
N PHE A 30 4.22 -16.12 -8.16
CA PHE A 30 3.76 -15.30 -7.05
C PHE A 30 2.67 -16.00 -6.25
N ARG A 31 2.72 -15.80 -4.94
CA ARG A 31 1.65 -16.25 -4.05
C ARG A 31 0.33 -15.56 -4.41
N ASP A 32 -0.76 -16.24 -4.11
CA ASP A 32 -2.14 -15.78 -4.24
C ASP A 32 -2.65 -15.49 -5.67
N ARG A 33 -1.78 -15.45 -6.70
CA ARG A 33 -2.18 -15.21 -8.10
C ARG A 33 -3.19 -16.23 -8.64
N SER A 34 -3.03 -17.50 -8.31
CA SER A 34 -4.01 -18.54 -8.65
C SER A 34 -5.37 -18.29 -7.99
N GLY A 35 -5.39 -17.79 -6.75
CA GLY A 35 -6.62 -17.42 -6.06
C GLY A 35 -7.40 -16.31 -6.77
N TYR A 36 -6.69 -15.35 -7.38
CA TYR A 36 -7.35 -14.30 -8.17
C TYR A 36 -7.93 -14.80 -9.50
N VAL A 37 -7.37 -15.86 -10.08
CA VAL A 37 -7.98 -16.52 -11.24
C VAL A 37 -9.30 -17.18 -10.81
N ILE A 38 -9.30 -17.91 -9.70
CA ILE A 38 -10.50 -18.54 -9.13
C ILE A 38 -11.56 -17.48 -8.80
N TYR A 39 -11.17 -16.33 -8.24
CA TYR A 39 -12.12 -15.24 -7.99
C TYR A 39 -12.78 -14.69 -9.26
N ALA A 40 -12.11 -14.74 -10.41
CA ALA A 40 -12.70 -14.33 -11.68
C ALA A 40 -13.63 -15.41 -12.25
N GLU A 41 -13.18 -16.67 -12.23
CA GLU A 41 -13.93 -17.84 -12.72
C GLU A 41 -15.23 -18.06 -11.93
N GLU A 42 -15.15 -18.01 -10.60
CA GLU A 42 -16.23 -18.37 -9.69
C GLU A 42 -16.87 -17.16 -8.99
N ALA A 43 -16.66 -15.94 -9.49
CA ALA A 43 -17.14 -14.69 -8.87
C ALA A 43 -18.62 -14.74 -8.46
N ASN A 44 -19.47 -15.29 -9.35
CA ASN A 44 -20.91 -15.40 -9.11
C ASN A 44 -21.23 -16.33 -7.96
N LEU A 45 -20.51 -17.45 -7.83
CA LEU A 45 -20.68 -18.40 -6.74
C LEU A 45 -20.31 -17.75 -5.40
N TYR A 46 -19.18 -17.04 -5.34
CA TYR A 46 -18.78 -16.29 -4.14
C TYR A 46 -19.81 -15.24 -3.72
N LEU A 47 -20.33 -14.47 -4.69
CA LEU A 47 -21.35 -13.44 -4.42
C LEU A 47 -22.66 -14.04 -3.91
N ILE A 48 -23.14 -15.14 -4.52
CA ILE A 48 -24.36 -15.83 -4.09
C ILE A 48 -24.19 -16.42 -2.69
N ASN A 49 -23.06 -17.08 -2.43
CA ASN A 49 -22.78 -17.66 -1.12
C ASN A 49 -22.72 -16.58 -0.03
N ALA A 50 -22.01 -15.47 -0.28
CA ALA A 50 -21.92 -14.36 0.66
C ALA A 50 -23.27 -13.68 0.89
N TYR A 51 -24.11 -13.58 -0.15
CA TYR A 51 -25.48 -13.08 -0.02
C TYR A 51 -26.35 -14.00 0.85
N ASN A 52 -26.26 -15.32 0.65
CA ASN A 52 -27.01 -16.31 1.42
C ASN A 52 -26.58 -16.37 2.89
N GLU A 53 -25.30 -16.09 3.19
CA GLU A 53 -24.81 -15.94 4.58
C GLU A 53 -25.31 -14.66 5.26
N GLY A 54 -25.76 -13.67 4.48
CA GLY A 54 -26.39 -12.44 4.97
C GLY A 54 -25.69 -11.16 4.53
N VAL A 55 -26.36 -10.02 4.70
CA VAL A 55 -25.93 -8.71 4.18
C VAL A 55 -24.55 -8.30 4.70
N ILE A 56 -24.24 -8.59 5.97
CA ILE A 56 -22.92 -8.28 6.55
C ILE A 56 -21.83 -9.12 5.85
N SER A 57 -22.05 -10.43 5.68
CA SER A 57 -21.09 -11.30 4.98
C SER A 57 -20.88 -10.82 3.53
N PHE A 58 -21.96 -10.49 2.83
CA PHE A 58 -21.90 -9.93 1.48
C PHE A 58 -21.05 -8.65 1.38
N LEU A 59 -21.27 -7.67 2.27
CA LEU A 59 -20.55 -6.40 2.24
C LEU A 59 -19.05 -6.57 2.55
N PHE A 60 -18.70 -7.50 3.43
CA PHE A 60 -17.30 -7.80 3.79
C PHE A 60 -16.65 -8.85 2.89
N SER A 61 -17.36 -9.41 1.90
CA SER A 61 -16.83 -10.33 0.89
C SER A 61 -16.28 -9.60 -0.34
N GLU A 62 -15.90 -8.33 -0.19
CA GLU A 62 -15.28 -7.49 -1.23
C GLU A 62 -16.04 -7.54 -2.58
N PRO A 63 -17.36 -7.23 -2.58
CA PRO A 63 -18.25 -7.51 -3.70
C PRO A 63 -17.86 -6.73 -4.97
N ILE A 64 -17.33 -5.51 -4.84
CA ILE A 64 -16.90 -4.71 -6.00
C ILE A 64 -15.69 -5.36 -6.66
N PHE A 65 -14.75 -5.92 -5.88
CA PHE A 65 -13.60 -6.61 -6.46
C PHE A 65 -14.01 -7.85 -7.26
N LEU A 66 -14.94 -8.65 -6.73
CA LEU A 66 -15.45 -9.84 -7.42
C LEU A 66 -16.15 -9.46 -8.73
N ILE A 67 -16.99 -8.42 -8.72
CA ILE A 67 -17.68 -7.93 -9.93
C ILE A 67 -16.65 -7.44 -10.96
N ILE A 68 -15.66 -6.64 -10.55
CA ILE A 68 -14.61 -6.15 -11.46
C ILE A 68 -13.83 -7.32 -12.06
N SER A 69 -13.44 -8.30 -11.22
CA SER A 69 -12.68 -9.48 -11.65
C SER A 69 -13.47 -10.31 -12.67
N HIS A 70 -14.76 -10.54 -12.42
CA HIS A 70 -15.66 -11.24 -13.33
C HIS A 70 -15.77 -10.53 -14.68
N VAL A 71 -16.04 -9.22 -14.66
CA VAL A 71 -16.20 -8.43 -15.89
C VAL A 71 -14.92 -8.41 -16.71
N ILE A 72 -13.75 -8.29 -16.07
CA ILE A 72 -12.46 -8.37 -16.78
C ILE A 72 -12.26 -9.79 -17.33
N GLY A 73 -12.55 -10.82 -16.54
CA GLY A 73 -12.47 -12.22 -16.94
C GLY A 73 -13.27 -12.53 -18.21
N LEU A 74 -14.48 -11.98 -18.34
CA LEU A 74 -15.30 -12.09 -19.54
C LEU A 74 -14.68 -11.44 -20.80
N ILE A 75 -13.83 -10.42 -20.63
CA ILE A 75 -13.25 -9.65 -21.75
C ILE A 75 -11.91 -10.25 -22.20
N ILE A 76 -11.03 -10.57 -21.27
CA ILE A 76 -9.64 -10.99 -21.56
C ILE A 76 -9.33 -12.44 -21.16
N GLY A 77 -10.28 -13.13 -20.51
CA GLY A 77 -10.08 -14.45 -19.93
C GLY A 77 -9.59 -14.39 -18.48
N ASP A 78 -10.07 -15.30 -17.65
CA ASP A 78 -9.84 -15.31 -16.20
C ASP A 78 -8.35 -15.41 -15.81
N ASN A 79 -7.57 -16.17 -16.58
CA ASN A 79 -6.11 -16.29 -16.41
C ASN A 79 -5.35 -14.96 -16.56
N LEU A 80 -5.92 -13.99 -17.28
CA LEU A 80 -5.30 -12.67 -17.49
C LEU A 80 -5.76 -11.62 -16.46
N VAL A 81 -6.71 -11.94 -15.58
CA VAL A 81 -7.21 -11.01 -14.54
C VAL A 81 -6.12 -10.58 -13.56
N PRO A 82 -5.27 -11.47 -13.00
CA PRO A 82 -4.17 -11.05 -12.12
C PRO A 82 -3.19 -10.12 -12.84
N ILE A 83 -2.88 -10.44 -14.10
CA ILE A 83 -1.97 -9.69 -14.97
C ILE A 83 -2.50 -8.27 -15.21
N PHE A 84 -3.81 -8.13 -15.43
CA PHE A 84 -4.46 -6.83 -15.59
C PHE A 84 -4.30 -5.95 -14.33
N PHE A 85 -4.56 -6.51 -13.13
CA PHE A 85 -4.41 -5.74 -11.89
C PHE A 85 -2.97 -5.31 -11.63
N VAL A 86 -2.00 -6.18 -11.92
CA VAL A 86 -0.56 -5.85 -11.84
C VAL A 86 -0.23 -4.71 -12.80
N PHE A 87 -0.69 -4.81 -14.05
CA PHE A 87 -0.45 -3.80 -15.08
C PHE A 87 -1.01 -2.42 -14.66
N VAL A 88 -2.29 -2.36 -14.27
CA VAL A 88 -2.94 -1.09 -13.91
C VAL A 88 -2.30 -0.48 -12.66
N SER A 89 -2.07 -1.28 -11.62
CA SER A 89 -1.45 -0.80 -10.38
C SER A 89 -0.02 -0.32 -10.64
N GLY A 90 0.79 -1.12 -11.33
CA GLY A 90 2.17 -0.79 -11.69
C GLY A 90 2.26 0.49 -12.52
N PHE A 91 1.39 0.64 -13.52
CA PHE A 91 1.30 1.85 -14.34
C PHE A 91 1.00 3.08 -13.49
N ILE A 92 -0.05 3.02 -12.66
CA ILE A 92 -0.47 4.14 -11.83
C ILE A 92 0.63 4.54 -10.85
N TYR A 93 1.24 3.57 -10.17
CA TYR A 93 2.31 3.85 -9.21
C TYR A 93 3.50 4.51 -9.89
N PHE A 94 4.02 3.91 -10.94
CA PHE A 94 5.23 4.42 -11.60
C PHE A 94 4.98 5.79 -12.23
N TYR A 95 3.86 5.96 -12.92
CA TYR A 95 3.47 7.24 -13.52
C TYR A 95 3.32 8.34 -12.46
N SER A 96 2.62 8.04 -11.36
CA SER A 96 2.37 9.00 -10.28
C SER A 96 3.68 9.49 -9.67
N VAL A 97 4.62 8.59 -9.41
CA VAL A 97 5.88 8.99 -8.80
C VAL A 97 6.78 9.73 -9.80
N LEU A 98 6.85 9.31 -11.06
CA LEU A 98 7.59 10.05 -12.10
C LEU A 98 7.08 11.49 -12.27
N LYS A 99 5.74 11.65 -12.26
CA LYS A 99 5.06 12.94 -12.43
C LYS A 99 5.35 13.90 -11.27
N GLU A 100 5.36 13.40 -10.04
CA GLU A 100 5.51 14.22 -8.83
C GLU A 100 6.98 14.44 -8.40
N SER A 101 7.94 13.73 -9.00
CA SER A 101 9.36 13.90 -8.71
C SER A 101 9.91 15.23 -9.24
N SER A 102 10.60 16.00 -8.40
CA SER A 102 11.11 17.35 -8.71
C SER A 102 12.15 17.39 -9.82
N ASP A 103 13.07 16.43 -9.84
CA ASP A 103 14.27 16.45 -10.68
C ASP A 103 14.66 15.05 -11.19
N ALA A 104 15.68 14.98 -12.04
CA ALA A 104 16.10 13.73 -12.67
C ALA A 104 16.70 12.71 -11.68
N LEU A 105 17.43 13.16 -10.66
CA LEU A 105 18.01 12.28 -9.65
C LEU A 105 16.91 11.67 -8.78
N SER A 106 15.96 12.51 -8.35
CA SER A 106 14.74 12.08 -7.64
C SER A 106 13.98 11.00 -8.41
N ARG A 107 13.78 11.19 -9.72
CA ARG A 107 13.16 10.19 -10.60
C ARG A 107 13.94 8.89 -10.67
N LEU A 108 15.27 8.96 -10.84
CA LEU A 108 16.13 7.77 -10.90
C LEU A 108 16.05 6.98 -9.59
N LEU A 109 16.12 7.65 -8.44
CA LEU A 109 16.08 7.00 -7.13
C LEU A 109 14.75 6.32 -6.86
N VAL A 110 13.64 6.91 -7.32
CA VAL A 110 12.33 6.26 -7.27
C VAL A 110 12.32 4.98 -8.07
N CYS A 111 12.85 5.00 -9.30
CA CYS A 111 12.91 3.78 -10.10
C CYS A 111 13.64 2.70 -9.30
N VAL A 112 14.81 3.04 -8.74
CA VAL A 112 15.57 2.10 -7.91
C VAL A 112 14.75 1.64 -6.68
N LEU A 113 14.08 2.52 -5.96
CA LEU A 113 13.25 2.17 -4.79
C LEU A 113 12.09 1.22 -5.16
N ILE A 114 11.38 1.53 -6.24
CA ILE A 114 10.24 0.73 -6.71
C ILE A 114 10.70 -0.67 -7.12
N PHE A 115 11.82 -0.78 -7.85
CA PHE A 115 12.38 -2.07 -8.27
C PHE A 115 13.09 -2.85 -7.16
N SER A 116 13.63 -2.16 -6.16
CA SER A 116 14.48 -2.77 -5.13
C SER A 116 13.76 -2.97 -3.80
N SER A 117 12.50 -2.51 -3.65
CA SER A 117 11.74 -2.67 -2.41
C SER A 117 10.89 -3.95 -2.44
N PRO A 118 11.30 -5.00 -1.69
CA PRO A 118 10.50 -6.19 -1.38
C PRO A 118 9.01 -5.94 -1.20
N SER A 119 8.68 -5.05 -0.27
CA SER A 119 7.32 -4.80 0.16
C SER A 119 6.50 -4.14 -0.95
N PHE A 120 7.15 -3.34 -1.81
CA PHE A 120 6.50 -2.71 -2.95
C PHE A 120 6.22 -3.71 -4.08
N ILE A 121 7.17 -4.61 -4.37
CA ILE A 121 6.96 -5.71 -5.31
C ILE A 121 5.81 -6.61 -4.83
N HIS A 122 5.80 -6.94 -3.52
CA HIS A 122 4.72 -7.71 -2.90
C HIS A 122 3.36 -7.01 -3.05
N LEU A 123 3.28 -5.70 -2.79
CA LEU A 123 2.07 -4.90 -3.00
C LEU A 123 1.53 -4.99 -4.43
N GLN A 124 2.43 -4.98 -5.42
CA GLN A 124 2.06 -4.95 -6.83
C GLN A 124 1.76 -6.33 -7.43
N ASN A 125 2.37 -7.41 -6.91
CA ASN A 125 2.35 -8.72 -7.55
C ASN A 125 1.64 -9.83 -6.76
N VAL A 126 1.41 -9.64 -5.46
CA VAL A 126 0.86 -10.66 -4.56
C VAL A 126 -0.48 -10.20 -3.99
N VAL A 127 -0.50 -9.07 -3.28
CA VAL A 127 -1.74 -8.54 -2.67
C VAL A 127 -2.53 -7.66 -3.65
N LEU A 128 -2.92 -8.22 -4.80
CA LEU A 128 -3.47 -7.49 -5.94
C LEU A 128 -4.68 -6.61 -5.62
N ARG A 129 -5.60 -7.08 -4.76
CA ARG A 129 -6.74 -6.29 -4.26
C ARG A 129 -6.29 -4.99 -3.59
N GLN A 130 -5.37 -5.14 -2.64
CA GLN A 130 -4.79 -4.03 -1.88
C GLN A 130 -3.98 -3.11 -2.80
N GLY A 131 -3.15 -3.69 -3.67
CA GLY A 131 -2.37 -2.98 -4.67
C GLY A 131 -3.23 -2.15 -5.62
N PHE A 132 -4.35 -2.70 -6.10
CA PHE A 132 -5.25 -1.99 -7.00
C PHE A 132 -6.00 -0.84 -6.29
N ALA A 133 -6.56 -1.12 -5.11
CA ALA A 133 -7.23 -0.09 -4.33
C ALA A 133 -6.27 1.04 -3.91
N THR A 134 -5.04 0.71 -3.52
CA THR A 134 -4.03 1.72 -3.13
C THR A 134 -3.65 2.60 -4.33
N ALA A 135 -3.57 2.03 -5.53
CA ALA A 135 -3.28 2.78 -6.75
C ALA A 135 -4.38 3.81 -7.05
N ILE A 136 -5.66 3.42 -6.93
CA ILE A 136 -6.79 4.33 -7.10
C ILE A 136 -6.76 5.44 -6.04
N LEU A 137 -6.54 5.09 -4.77
CA LEU A 137 -6.45 6.08 -3.69
C LEU A 137 -5.33 7.10 -3.95
N LEU A 138 -4.16 6.63 -4.40
CA LEU A 138 -3.03 7.49 -4.75
C LEU A 138 -3.40 8.50 -5.84
N LEU A 139 -4.08 8.08 -6.91
CA LEU A 139 -4.54 8.99 -7.96
C LEU A 139 -5.45 10.08 -7.43
N VAL A 140 -6.41 9.73 -6.56
CA VAL A 140 -7.32 10.69 -5.96
C VAL A 140 -6.54 11.68 -5.09
N CYS A 141 -5.65 11.20 -4.22
CA CYS A 141 -4.86 12.06 -3.33
C CYS A 141 -3.92 13.01 -4.08
N ILE A 142 -3.38 12.61 -5.22
CA ILE A 142 -2.56 13.49 -6.08
C ILE A 142 -3.43 14.49 -6.85
N SER A 143 -4.67 14.13 -7.18
CA SER A 143 -5.55 14.96 -8.01
C SER A 143 -6.33 16.01 -7.23
N THR A 144 -6.56 15.80 -5.93
CA THR A 144 -7.36 16.72 -5.10
C THR A 144 -6.89 16.71 -3.65
N SER A 145 -6.84 17.89 -3.03
CA SER A 145 -6.58 18.09 -1.59
C SER A 145 -7.84 17.94 -0.71
N ASP A 146 -8.96 17.52 -1.30
CA ASP A 146 -10.25 17.48 -0.62
C ASP A 146 -10.38 16.17 0.16
N ARG A 147 -10.23 16.28 1.48
CA ARG A 147 -10.29 15.15 2.42
C ARG A 147 -11.63 14.41 2.38
N LYS A 148 -12.74 15.07 2.04
CA LYS A 148 -14.04 14.41 1.90
C LYS A 148 -14.01 13.44 0.71
N LYS A 149 -13.40 13.84 -0.40
CA LYS A 149 -13.23 12.95 -1.57
C LYS A 149 -12.34 11.75 -1.23
N TRP A 150 -11.30 11.93 -0.42
CA TRP A 150 -10.48 10.81 0.05
C TRP A 150 -11.29 9.83 0.89
N LEU A 151 -12.11 10.33 1.83
CA LEU A 151 -12.97 9.49 2.67
C LEU A 151 -14.00 8.70 1.86
N VAL A 152 -14.70 9.36 0.93
CA VAL A 152 -15.64 8.70 0.02
C VAL A 152 -14.91 7.64 -0.82
N THR A 153 -13.71 7.96 -1.30
CA THR A 153 -12.89 7.00 -2.06
C THR A 153 -12.53 5.79 -1.20
N CYS A 154 -12.02 5.98 0.02
CA CYS A 154 -11.71 4.87 0.93
C CYS A 154 -12.93 4.00 1.25
N PHE A 155 -14.11 4.62 1.41
CA PHE A 155 -15.35 3.88 1.64
C PHE A 155 -15.69 2.96 0.45
N VAL A 156 -15.64 3.48 -0.77
CA VAL A 156 -15.86 2.67 -2.00
C VAL A 156 -14.79 1.60 -2.14
N LEU A 157 -13.51 1.96 -1.93
CA LEU A 157 -12.39 1.02 -1.99
C LEU A 157 -12.44 -0.05 -0.91
N GLY A 158 -13.15 0.18 0.21
CA GLY A 158 -13.41 -0.83 1.23
C GLY A 158 -14.11 -2.07 0.67
N PHE A 159 -14.96 -1.91 -0.35
CA PHE A 159 -15.61 -3.01 -1.05
C PHE A 159 -14.75 -3.66 -2.14
N ILE A 160 -13.57 -3.10 -2.44
CA ILE A 160 -12.53 -3.76 -3.24
C ILE A 160 -11.58 -4.51 -2.31
N HIS A 161 -11.21 -3.89 -1.20
CA HIS A 161 -10.37 -4.50 -0.20
C HIS A 161 -10.67 -3.94 1.20
N ASN A 162 -11.01 -4.83 2.14
CA ASN A 162 -11.54 -4.43 3.45
C ASN A 162 -10.60 -3.54 4.27
N SER A 163 -9.27 -3.61 4.08
CA SER A 163 -8.33 -2.75 4.80
C SER A 163 -8.51 -1.25 4.50
N PHE A 164 -9.24 -0.89 3.42
CA PHE A 164 -9.55 0.49 3.10
C PHE A 164 -10.62 1.11 4.00
N PHE A 165 -11.46 0.31 4.67
CA PHE A 165 -12.29 0.83 5.76
C PHE A 165 -11.42 1.30 6.92
N LEU A 166 -10.37 0.55 7.26
CA LEU A 166 -9.40 0.96 8.28
C LEU A 166 -8.63 2.21 7.83
N ILE A 167 -8.10 2.25 6.60
CA ILE A 167 -7.42 3.44 6.07
C ILE A 167 -8.36 4.65 6.06
N GLY A 168 -9.64 4.46 5.67
CA GLY A 168 -10.68 5.47 5.74
C GLY A 168 -10.89 5.98 7.17
N PHE A 169 -10.92 5.09 8.15
CA PHE A 169 -10.97 5.46 9.57
C PHE A 169 -9.74 6.27 10.01
N LEU A 170 -8.53 5.90 9.58
CA LEU A 170 -7.31 6.66 9.87
C LEU A 170 -7.38 8.09 9.32
N ILE A 171 -7.83 8.25 8.08
CA ILE A 171 -8.01 9.56 7.43
C ILE A 171 -9.15 10.35 8.08
N PHE A 172 -10.22 9.68 8.50
CA PHE A 172 -11.34 10.31 9.18
C PHE A 172 -10.90 10.86 10.54
N PHE A 173 -10.14 10.08 11.29
CA PHE A 173 -9.58 10.51 12.56
C PHE A 173 -8.61 11.69 12.36
N ASP A 174 -7.77 11.66 11.32
CA ASP A 174 -6.93 12.80 10.91
C ASP A 174 -7.75 14.07 10.64
N TYR A 175 -8.88 13.91 9.94
CA TYR A 175 -9.81 14.97 9.57
C TYR A 175 -10.48 15.58 10.79
N ILE A 176 -10.98 14.77 11.72
CA ILE A 176 -11.58 15.25 12.97
C ILE A 176 -10.57 16.06 13.79
N LEU A 177 -9.34 15.54 13.99
CA LEU A 177 -8.31 16.28 14.73
C LEU A 177 -7.92 17.60 14.06
N SER A 178 -7.98 17.67 12.73
CA SER A 178 -7.75 18.93 12.00
C SER A 178 -8.89 19.95 12.15
N ILE A 179 -10.14 19.52 12.33
CA ILE A 179 -11.26 20.44 12.62
C ILE A 179 -11.04 21.18 13.93
N PHE A 180 -10.46 20.50 14.93
CA PHE A 180 -10.14 21.09 16.22
C PHE A 180 -8.87 21.96 16.22
N ASN A 181 -8.23 22.21 15.07
CA ASN A 181 -7.00 22.99 14.95
C ASN A 181 -5.87 22.54 15.91
N ILE A 182 -5.81 21.24 16.21
CA ILE A 182 -4.77 20.66 17.06
C ILE A 182 -3.42 20.78 16.33
N LYS A 183 -2.39 21.29 17.02
CA LYS A 183 -1.04 21.37 16.44
C LYS A 183 -0.53 19.98 16.05
N ASP A 184 0.17 19.89 14.94
CA ASP A 184 0.65 18.63 14.36
C ASP A 184 1.35 17.71 15.38
N ILE A 185 2.19 18.25 16.27
CA ILE A 185 2.89 17.43 17.28
C ILE A 185 1.93 16.74 18.26
N PHE A 186 0.90 17.45 18.73
CA PHE A 186 -0.11 16.88 19.63
C PHE A 186 -1.01 15.90 18.87
N LYS A 187 -1.32 16.21 17.60
CA LYS A 187 -2.07 15.31 16.74
C LYS A 187 -1.35 13.97 16.54
N TYR A 188 -0.05 13.99 16.24
CA TYR A 188 0.76 12.78 16.09
C TYR A 188 0.89 12.00 17.41
N PHE A 189 1.00 12.71 18.54
CA PHE A 189 0.99 12.08 19.86
C PHE A 189 -0.34 11.39 20.16
N ILE A 190 -1.48 12.06 19.91
CA ILE A 190 -2.82 11.48 20.05
C ILE A 190 -2.95 10.23 19.19
N PHE A 191 -2.53 10.27 17.92
CA PHE A 191 -2.52 9.11 17.05
C PHE A 191 -1.69 7.95 17.61
N LEU A 192 -0.48 8.23 18.08
CA LEU A 192 0.42 7.22 18.63
C LEU A 192 -0.23 6.52 19.83
N VAL A 193 -0.74 7.30 20.79
CA VAL A 193 -1.41 6.78 21.99
C VAL A 193 -2.66 6.00 21.61
N SER A 194 -3.55 6.56 20.79
CA SER A 194 -4.80 5.90 20.40
C SER A 194 -4.56 4.56 19.70
N PHE A 195 -3.60 4.46 18.78
CA PHE A 195 -3.32 3.20 18.10
C PHE A 195 -2.52 2.21 18.92
N PHE A 196 -1.65 2.69 19.81
CA PHE A 196 -1.00 1.82 20.77
C PHE A 196 -2.02 1.17 21.71
N THR A 197 -2.95 1.97 22.24
CA THR A 197 -4.09 1.48 23.02
C THR A 197 -4.94 0.52 22.20
N PHE A 198 -5.32 0.87 20.97
CA PHE A 198 -6.05 -0.05 20.09
C PHE A 198 -5.31 -1.38 19.89
N GLY A 199 -3.98 -1.35 19.68
CA GLY A 199 -3.17 -2.55 19.55
C GLY A 199 -3.23 -3.45 20.78
N LEU A 200 -3.13 -2.88 21.99
CA LEU A 200 -3.24 -3.62 23.25
C LEU A 200 -4.60 -4.30 23.42
N PHE A 201 -5.69 -3.65 22.98
CA PHE A 201 -7.04 -4.18 23.08
C PHE A 201 -7.48 -4.99 21.86
N SER A 202 -6.69 -5.01 20.78
CA SER A 202 -7.09 -5.65 19.52
C SER A 202 -7.36 -7.15 19.68
N ASN A 203 -6.51 -7.86 20.42
CA ASN A 203 -6.69 -9.28 20.71
C ASN A 203 -8.00 -9.57 21.46
N PHE A 204 -8.38 -8.71 22.42
CA PHE A 204 -9.64 -8.81 23.14
C PHE A 204 -10.86 -8.56 22.24
N LEU A 205 -10.75 -7.59 21.34
CA LEU A 205 -11.81 -7.31 20.36
C LEU A 205 -11.98 -8.47 19.37
N PHE A 206 -10.88 -9.09 18.93
CA PHE A 206 -10.90 -10.22 18.00
C PHE A 206 -11.29 -11.55 18.62
N SER A 207 -11.16 -11.74 19.93
CA SER A 207 -11.72 -12.92 20.60
C SER A 207 -13.23 -12.78 20.85
N SER A 208 -13.71 -11.54 21.00
CA SER A 208 -15.12 -11.24 21.28
C SER A 208 -16.00 -11.26 20.02
N ILE A 209 -15.40 -10.93 18.88
CA ILE A 209 -16.04 -11.04 17.57
C ILE A 209 -15.47 -12.32 16.97
N GLU A 210 -16.27 -13.34 16.63
CA GLU A 210 -15.84 -14.58 15.95
C GLU A 210 -15.28 -14.28 14.53
N PHE A 211 -14.27 -13.43 14.43
CA PHE A 211 -13.58 -13.13 13.21
C PHE A 211 -12.83 -14.40 12.82
N LYS A 212 -13.26 -15.03 11.73
CA LYS A 212 -12.65 -16.23 11.13
C LYS A 212 -11.12 -16.12 10.90
N GLN A 213 -10.52 -14.93 11.03
CA GLN A 213 -9.07 -14.70 10.95
C GLN A 213 -8.30 -14.93 12.27
N SER A 214 -8.95 -15.02 13.43
CA SER A 214 -8.28 -15.21 14.73
C SER A 214 -7.51 -16.53 14.81
N ASN A 215 -8.05 -17.61 14.22
CA ASN A 215 -7.43 -18.94 14.20
C ASN A 215 -6.10 -19.00 13.41
N PHE A 216 -5.81 -18.02 12.55
CA PHE A 216 -4.55 -17.93 11.81
C PHE A 216 -3.43 -17.24 12.61
N ILE A 217 -3.77 -16.48 13.66
CA ILE A 217 -2.82 -15.68 14.44
C ILE A 217 -2.12 -16.55 15.49
N GLU A 218 -2.78 -17.57 16.02
CA GLU A 218 -2.23 -18.44 17.09
C GLU A 218 -1.07 -19.35 16.64
N ASN A 219 -0.88 -19.57 15.34
CA ASN A 219 0.11 -20.54 14.82
C ASN A 219 1.35 -19.91 14.16
N SER A 220 1.50 -18.58 14.18
CA SER A 220 2.69 -17.93 13.64
C SER A 220 3.64 -17.50 14.76
N ASP A 221 4.67 -18.30 15.02
CA ASP A 221 5.87 -17.88 15.77
C ASP A 221 6.58 -16.77 14.97
N MET A 222 6.05 -15.55 15.04
CA MET A 222 6.65 -14.41 14.36
C MET A 222 7.88 -13.97 15.15
N SER A 223 9.06 -14.35 14.65
CA SER A 223 10.32 -13.71 15.03
C SER A 223 10.35 -12.26 14.50
N VAL A 224 9.74 -11.34 15.26
CA VAL A 224 9.68 -9.91 14.91
C VAL A 224 11.05 -9.28 15.15
N SER A 225 11.76 -8.90 14.08
CA SER A 225 13.07 -8.25 14.19
C SER A 225 12.92 -6.73 14.40
N GLY A 226 13.38 -6.20 15.54
CA GLY A 226 13.31 -4.76 15.86
C GLY A 226 13.99 -3.81 14.84
N PHE A 227 14.74 -4.35 13.88
CA PHE A 227 15.38 -3.59 12.82
C PHE A 227 14.38 -2.91 11.87
N ALA A 228 13.28 -3.59 11.52
CA ALA A 228 12.25 -2.97 10.67
C ALA A 228 11.59 -1.79 11.38
N PHE A 229 11.33 -1.92 12.69
CA PHE A 229 10.84 -0.82 13.52
C PHE A 229 11.78 0.39 13.47
N ALA A 230 13.07 0.18 13.71
CA ALA A 230 14.07 1.26 13.67
C ALA A 230 14.14 1.95 12.29
N LEU A 231 14.10 1.18 11.20
CA LEU A 231 14.10 1.69 9.83
C LEU A 231 12.89 2.62 9.59
N TRP A 232 11.67 2.14 9.88
CA TRP A 232 10.44 2.90 9.65
C TRP A 232 10.29 4.10 10.60
N LEU A 233 10.81 3.99 11.83
CA LEU A 233 10.93 5.11 12.75
C LEU A 233 11.86 6.20 12.19
N GLY A 234 12.99 5.80 11.59
CA GLY A 234 13.88 6.69 10.87
C GLY A 234 13.19 7.40 9.71
N VAL A 235 12.39 6.68 8.92
CA VAL A 235 11.58 7.26 7.83
C VAL A 235 10.60 8.30 8.37
N LEU A 236 9.88 7.99 9.45
CA LEU A 236 8.95 8.91 10.09
C LEU A 236 9.65 10.21 10.51
N PHE A 237 10.78 10.09 11.21
CA PHE A 237 11.56 11.25 11.61
C PHE A 237 12.07 12.05 10.41
N LEU A 238 12.56 11.38 9.37
CA LEU A 238 13.03 12.03 8.14
C LEU A 238 11.94 12.92 7.53
N ILE A 239 10.71 12.39 7.37
CA ILE A 239 9.59 13.14 6.81
C ILE A 239 9.23 14.33 7.70
N ILE A 240 9.12 14.14 9.03
CA ILE A 240 8.77 15.21 9.97
C ILE A 240 9.84 16.31 9.98
N PHE A 241 11.11 15.95 10.08
CA PHE A 241 12.22 16.91 10.07
C PHE A 241 12.26 17.72 8.78
N ARG A 242 12.00 17.07 7.65
CA ARG A 242 11.95 17.74 6.36
C ARG A 242 10.82 18.76 6.29
N ILE A 243 9.60 18.38 6.70
CA ILE A 243 8.45 19.30 6.73
C ILE A 243 8.80 20.53 7.57
N LYS A 244 9.40 20.34 8.75
CA LYS A 244 9.81 21.44 9.63
C LYS A 244 10.92 22.31 9.03
N LYS A 245 11.92 21.70 8.39
CA LYS A 245 13.07 22.40 7.80
C LYS A 245 12.68 23.29 6.62
N TYR A 246 11.82 22.79 5.73
CA TYR A 246 11.42 23.53 4.52
C TYR A 246 10.10 24.27 4.68
N ASN A 247 9.37 24.06 5.78
CA ASN A 247 8.03 24.60 6.01
C ASN A 247 7.05 24.29 4.86
N ILE A 248 7.22 23.13 4.21
CA ILE A 248 6.38 22.65 3.12
C ILE A 248 5.81 21.31 3.56
N LYS A 249 4.48 21.25 3.65
CA LYS A 249 3.73 20.03 3.96
C LYS A 249 2.82 19.72 2.79
N TYR A 250 3.05 18.59 2.13
CA TYR A 250 2.14 18.09 1.11
C TYR A 250 1.08 17.19 1.72
N ASP A 251 -0.07 17.08 1.05
CA ASP A 251 -1.16 16.20 1.44
C ASP A 251 -0.72 14.74 1.59
N VAL A 252 0.09 14.27 0.65
CA VAL A 252 0.69 12.93 0.65
C VAL A 252 1.62 12.69 1.85
N ASP A 253 2.27 13.74 2.38
CA ASP A 253 3.08 13.61 3.60
C ASP A 253 2.21 13.30 4.81
N THR A 254 1.00 13.85 4.88
CA THR A 254 0.07 13.59 5.98
C THR A 254 -0.36 12.13 6.00
N ILE A 255 -0.73 11.60 4.83
CA ILE A 255 -1.12 10.19 4.67
C ILE A 255 0.05 9.27 5.04
N ALA A 256 1.26 9.58 4.57
CA ALA A 256 2.47 8.83 4.91
C ALA A 256 2.75 8.82 6.43
N ILE A 257 2.67 9.97 7.10
CA ILE A 257 2.90 10.09 8.55
C ILE A 257 1.86 9.27 9.33
N VAL A 258 0.58 9.39 8.98
CA VAL A 258 -0.50 8.64 9.65
C VAL A 258 -0.28 7.13 9.51
N GLY A 259 0.06 6.67 8.30
CA GLY A 259 0.38 5.25 8.05
C GLY A 259 1.60 4.75 8.84
N LEU A 260 2.66 5.56 8.92
CA LEU A 260 3.87 5.24 9.69
C LEU A 260 3.61 5.19 11.19
N ILE A 261 2.84 6.14 11.74
CA ILE A 261 2.48 6.13 13.17
C ILE A 261 1.63 4.91 13.48
N PHE A 262 0.62 4.61 12.65
CA PHE A 262 -0.19 3.40 12.82
C PHE A 262 0.67 2.13 12.82
N TYR A 263 1.56 1.99 11.83
CA TYR A 263 2.46 0.84 11.72
C TYR A 263 3.36 0.71 12.96
N LEU A 264 4.02 1.80 13.38
CA LEU A 264 4.93 1.78 14.52
C LEU A 264 4.20 1.48 15.83
N SER A 265 3.01 2.04 16.03
CA SER A 265 2.18 1.73 17.20
C SER A 265 1.72 0.28 17.24
N MET A 266 1.47 -0.34 16.09
CA MET A 266 0.99 -1.73 15.98
C MET A 266 2.12 -2.76 15.88
N TYR A 267 3.37 -2.33 15.63
CA TYR A 267 4.46 -3.19 15.19
C TYR A 267 4.72 -4.42 16.08
N PHE A 268 4.73 -4.23 17.40
CA PHE A 268 4.93 -5.31 18.38
C PHE A 268 3.62 -5.92 18.90
N LEU A 269 2.47 -5.36 18.51
CA LEU A 269 1.17 -5.68 19.10
C LEU A 269 0.31 -6.53 18.16
N SER A 270 0.41 -6.31 16.84
CA SER A 270 -0.47 -6.97 15.88
C SER A 270 0.13 -7.06 14.47
N PRO A 271 -0.02 -8.20 13.76
CA PRO A 271 0.39 -8.34 12.35
C PRO A 271 -0.37 -7.41 11.40
N ILE A 272 -1.50 -6.84 11.83
CA ILE A 272 -2.30 -5.91 11.02
C ILE A 272 -1.45 -4.71 10.59
N GLY A 273 -0.56 -4.22 11.47
CA GLY A 273 0.35 -3.12 11.14
C GLY A 273 1.15 -3.39 9.86
N GLY A 274 1.75 -4.58 9.76
CA GLY A 274 2.56 -5.00 8.62
C GLY A 274 1.79 -5.14 7.30
N ARG A 275 0.49 -5.47 7.35
CA ARG A 275 -0.36 -5.48 6.14
C ARG A 275 -0.76 -4.06 5.74
N VAL A 276 -1.14 -3.23 6.70
CA VAL A 276 -1.62 -1.87 6.44
C VAL A 276 -0.51 -0.97 5.89
N ILE A 277 0.72 -1.09 6.40
CA ILE A 277 1.85 -0.25 5.91
C ILE A 277 2.09 -0.41 4.42
N LEU A 278 1.79 -1.59 3.83
CA LEU A 278 1.92 -1.80 2.38
C LEU A 278 1.08 -0.78 1.59
N SER A 279 -0.15 -0.49 2.04
CA SER A 279 -1.01 0.51 1.41
C SER A 279 -0.46 1.93 1.52
N PHE A 280 0.41 2.20 2.48
CA PHE A 280 1.01 3.51 2.69
C PHE A 280 2.37 3.68 1.99
N LEU A 281 3.00 2.58 1.51
CA LEU A 281 4.30 2.63 0.85
C LEU A 281 4.37 3.60 -0.34
N PRO A 282 3.39 3.64 -1.27
CA PRO A 282 3.45 4.59 -2.38
C PRO A 282 3.46 6.05 -1.88
N PHE A 283 2.69 6.36 -0.85
CA PHE A 283 2.63 7.70 -0.25
C PHE A 283 3.94 8.04 0.46
N ILE A 284 4.56 7.07 1.15
CA ILE A 284 5.86 7.24 1.80
C ILE A 284 6.95 7.52 0.77
N PHE A 285 7.03 6.72 -0.30
CA PHE A 285 8.03 6.92 -1.35
C PHE A 285 7.84 8.25 -2.07
N LEU A 286 6.60 8.60 -2.40
CA LEU A 286 6.26 9.88 -3.00
C LEU A 286 6.62 11.05 -2.08
N SER A 287 6.29 10.92 -0.79
CA SER A 287 6.63 11.89 0.23
C SER A 287 8.14 12.11 0.19
N ILE A 288 8.96 11.08 0.37
CA ILE A 288 10.44 11.17 0.42
C ILE A 288 11.01 11.84 -0.83
N VAL A 289 10.52 11.52 -2.02
CA VAL A 289 11.18 11.91 -3.28
C VAL A 289 10.80 13.31 -3.75
N LYS A 290 9.63 13.82 -3.37
CA LYS A 290 9.14 15.11 -3.86
C LYS A 290 10.09 16.29 -3.64
N ASN A 291 10.88 16.26 -2.55
CA ASN A 291 11.89 17.25 -2.22
C ASN A 291 13.15 16.54 -1.71
N LEU A 292 14.04 16.14 -2.62
CA LEU A 292 15.26 15.43 -2.29
C LEU A 292 16.36 16.37 -1.80
N ASP A 293 16.82 16.17 -0.56
CA ASP A 293 18.02 16.81 -0.03
C ASP A 293 19.11 15.78 0.32
N ARG A 294 20.31 16.24 0.70
CA ARG A 294 21.46 15.35 0.96
C ARG A 294 21.18 14.32 2.06
N ILE A 295 20.43 14.69 3.10
CA ILE A 295 20.08 13.80 4.21
C ILE A 295 19.08 12.75 3.72
N THR A 296 18.07 13.20 2.99
CA THR A 296 17.06 12.32 2.36
C THR A 296 17.73 11.34 1.42
N LEU A 297 18.67 11.78 0.59
CA LEU A 297 19.44 10.93 -0.32
C LEU A 297 20.22 9.85 0.45
N LEU A 298 20.98 10.23 1.48
CA LEU A 298 21.74 9.28 2.28
C LEU A 298 20.82 8.26 2.96
N PHE A 299 19.66 8.71 3.44
CA PHE A 299 18.66 7.82 4.03
C PHE A 299 18.05 6.86 3.00
N ILE A 300 17.75 7.32 1.78
CA ILE A 300 17.28 6.45 0.69
C ILE A 300 18.33 5.38 0.38
N LEU A 301 19.61 5.76 0.30
CA LEU A 301 20.69 4.81 0.04
C LEU A 301 20.82 3.76 1.17
N LEU A 302 20.69 4.18 2.42
CA LEU A 302 20.65 3.27 3.57
C LEU A 302 19.42 2.34 3.49
N PHE A 303 18.25 2.89 3.18
CA PHE A 303 17.02 2.13 3.02
C PHE A 303 17.16 1.08 1.91
N LEU A 304 17.73 1.45 0.76
CA LEU A 304 18.02 0.53 -0.34
C LEU A 304 19.00 -0.56 0.08
N PHE A 305 20.10 -0.20 0.74
CA PHE A 305 21.08 -1.15 1.25
C PHE A 305 20.43 -2.18 2.17
N VAL A 306 19.61 -1.73 3.13
CA VAL A 306 18.85 -2.57 4.04
C VAL A 306 17.88 -3.49 3.30
N ASN A 307 17.12 -2.96 2.34
CA ASN A 307 16.13 -3.75 1.60
C ASN A 307 16.79 -4.85 0.74
N LEU A 308 17.94 -4.53 0.11
CA LEU A 308 18.67 -5.46 -0.74
C LEU A 308 19.41 -6.56 0.05
N THR A 309 19.89 -6.25 1.24
CA THR A 309 20.70 -7.20 2.05
C THR A 309 19.86 -8.02 3.02
N ILE A 310 18.98 -7.37 3.77
CA ILE A 310 18.26 -7.99 4.90
C ILE A 310 16.91 -8.53 4.43
N PHE A 311 16.17 -7.76 3.62
CA PHE A 311 14.80 -8.11 3.27
C PHE A 311 14.68 -9.00 2.01
N ARG A 312 15.80 -9.33 1.36
CA ARG A 312 15.82 -10.26 0.22
C ARG A 312 15.28 -11.65 0.59
N SER A 313 15.68 -12.18 1.74
CA SER A 313 15.22 -13.49 2.23
C SER A 313 13.72 -13.48 2.56
N VAL A 314 13.22 -12.35 3.04
CA VAL A 314 11.80 -12.14 3.36
C VAL A 314 10.93 -12.17 2.09
N ILE A 315 11.41 -11.66 0.95
CA ILE A 315 10.68 -11.77 -0.33
C ILE A 315 10.49 -13.24 -0.71
N SER A 316 11.59 -14.00 -0.76
CA SER A 316 11.52 -15.41 -1.15
C SER A 316 10.60 -16.20 -0.22
N ALA A 317 10.58 -15.85 1.06
CA ALA A 317 9.77 -16.54 2.06
C ALA A 317 8.29 -16.16 2.06
N ASN A 318 7.91 -14.96 1.59
CA ASN A 318 6.54 -14.43 1.74
C ASN A 318 5.82 -14.08 0.44
N SER A 319 6.54 -13.90 -0.67
CA SER A 319 5.95 -13.42 -1.93
C SER A 319 5.98 -14.43 -3.06
N LEU A 320 6.92 -15.38 -3.01
CA LEU A 320 7.17 -16.34 -4.07
C LEU A 320 6.79 -17.76 -3.65
N ASN A 321 6.36 -18.56 -4.62
CA ASN A 321 6.12 -20.00 -4.45
C ASN A 321 7.43 -20.81 -4.53
N SER A 322 8.47 -20.26 -5.18
CA SER A 322 9.80 -20.85 -5.30
C SER A 322 10.91 -19.85 -4.94
N PRO A 323 12.08 -20.30 -4.44
CA PRO A 323 13.21 -19.41 -4.16
C PRO A 323 13.69 -18.70 -5.44
N LEU A 324 14.06 -17.42 -5.29
CA LEU A 324 14.40 -16.45 -6.34
C LEU A 324 15.57 -16.86 -7.28
N LEU A 325 16.33 -17.89 -6.91
CA LEU A 325 17.57 -18.34 -7.56
C LEU A 325 17.37 -19.04 -8.92
N SER A 326 16.13 -19.26 -9.38
CA SER A 326 15.86 -19.89 -10.68
C SER A 326 15.51 -18.92 -11.81
N PHE A 327 15.47 -17.60 -11.60
CA PHE A 327 14.87 -16.66 -12.58
C PHE A 327 15.62 -15.36 -12.88
N PHE A 328 16.62 -14.96 -12.09
CA PHE A 328 17.58 -13.90 -12.42
C PHE A 328 18.98 -14.48 -12.40
#